data_AF-A0A8T4Y3P7-F1
#
_entry.id   AF-A0A8T4Y3P7-F1
#
_cell.length_a   1.000
_cell.length_b   1.000
_cell.length_c   1.000
_cell.angle_alpha   90.00
_cell.angle_beta   90.00
_cell.angle_gamma   90.00
#
_symmetry.space_group_name_H-M   'P 1'
#
loop_
_entity.id
_entity.type
_entity.pdbx_description
1 polymer ?
#
loop_
_entity_poly.entity_id
_entity_poly.type
_entity_poly.pdbx_seq_one_letter_code
_entity_poly.pdbx_strand_id
1 'polypeptide(L)'
;LSVAIVRDMVLEDVEDGGLAIHVRESLTASGFHKSRVSLWALAQVYPGRRNTGTVVVPVKRKAEPIHYFGLIPKNRLKATDYHIAFLIDGNHICKLGVKPEDLRFKGYASIGYFAEAPWSDGDAFIITMETCCAPRFQAECLDVAKADPEGAKAAVQSYNSGPNAEWLKFGEIELQFPASTLIDGLQFSTVSYTVKAYVGSLEKILEKFREVLKSPDIYPFQ
;
A
#
# COMPACT_ATOMS: atom_id res chain seq x y z
N LEU A 1 -7.92 3.48 28.19
CA LEU A 1 -7.72 2.82 26.88
C LEU A 1 -6.72 1.69 27.08
N SER A 2 -7.00 0.50 26.56
CA SER A 2 -6.07 -0.64 26.58
C SER A 2 -6.00 -1.22 25.18
N VAL A 3 -4.80 -1.54 24.70
CA VAL A 3 -4.54 -2.09 23.38
C VAL A 3 -3.44 -3.13 23.51
N ALA A 4 -3.67 -4.31 22.93
CA ALA A 4 -2.67 -5.36 22.77
C ALA A 4 -2.64 -5.77 21.28
N ILE A 5 -1.45 -5.79 20.70
CA ILE A 5 -1.20 -6.29 19.35
C ILE A 5 -0.18 -7.42 19.46
N VAL A 6 -0.51 -8.57 18.89
CA VAL A 6 0.40 -9.71 18.73
C VAL A 6 0.70 -9.86 17.26
N ARG A 7 1.99 -9.99 16.92
CA ARG A 7 2.47 -10.15 15.55
C ARG A 7 3.28 -11.44 15.45
N ASP A 8 2.81 -12.35 14.61
CA ASP A 8 3.52 -13.55 14.22
C ASP A 8 4.14 -13.31 12.83
N MET A 9 5.41 -13.66 12.67
CA MET A 9 6.15 -13.47 11.42
C MET A 9 6.87 -14.74 11.01
N VAL A 10 6.76 -15.10 9.73
CA VAL A 10 7.55 -16.15 9.10
C VAL A 10 8.31 -15.55 7.93
N LEU A 11 9.61 -15.78 7.90
CA LEU A 11 10.49 -15.41 6.80
C LEU A 11 10.67 -16.63 5.88
N GLU A 12 10.54 -16.42 4.58
CA GLU A 12 10.69 -17.45 3.56
C GLU A 12 11.58 -16.93 2.42
N ASP A 13 12.61 -17.70 2.07
CA ASP A 13 13.32 -17.53 0.81
C ASP A 13 12.45 -18.11 -0.31
N VAL A 14 11.98 -17.26 -1.22
CA VAL A 14 11.10 -17.68 -2.31
C VAL A 14 11.96 -18.33 -3.40
N GLU A 15 11.51 -19.47 -3.94
CA GLU A 15 12.29 -20.30 -4.88
C GLU A 15 12.83 -19.54 -6.11
N ASP A 16 12.19 -18.43 -6.49
CA ASP A 16 12.57 -17.57 -7.60
C ASP A 16 13.55 -16.44 -7.23
N GLY A 17 14.18 -16.52 -6.05
CA GLY A 17 15.22 -15.59 -5.58
C GLY A 17 14.69 -14.35 -4.85
N GLY A 18 13.42 -14.37 -4.43
CA GLY A 18 12.82 -13.34 -3.59
C GLY A 18 12.90 -13.63 -2.10
N LEU A 19 12.52 -12.64 -1.29
CA LEU A 19 12.30 -12.78 0.14
C LEU A 19 10.83 -12.49 0.45
N ALA A 20 10.16 -13.37 1.19
CA ALA A 20 8.80 -13.16 1.65
C ALA A 20 8.72 -13.11 3.18
N ILE A 21 7.93 -12.17 3.69
CA ILE A 21 7.57 -12.06 5.10
C ILE A 21 6.06 -12.27 5.20
N HIS A 22 5.66 -13.38 5.80
CA HIS A 22 4.27 -13.69 6.09
C HIS A 22 3.94 -13.20 7.48
N VAL A 23 2.97 -12.29 7.57
CA VAL A 23 2.59 -11.67 8.83
C VAL A 23 1.16 -12.04 9.17
N ARG A 24 0.95 -12.42 10.42
CA ARG A 24 -0.38 -12.46 11.05
C ARG A 24 -0.37 -11.50 12.23
N GLU A 25 -1.37 -10.63 12.30
CA GLU A 25 -1.56 -9.73 13.42
C GLU A 25 -2.89 -9.99 14.10
N SER A 26 -2.90 -9.92 15.43
CA SER A 26 -4.13 -9.95 16.23
C SER A 26 -4.18 -8.76 17.18
N LEU A 27 -5.30 -8.07 17.19
CA LEU A 27 -5.61 -6.90 18.02
C LEU A 27 -6.68 -7.27 19.03
N THR A 28 -6.45 -6.88 20.28
CA THR A 28 -7.50 -6.73 21.31
C THR A 28 -7.42 -5.31 21.86
N ALA A 29 -8.55 -4.60 21.92
CA ALA A 29 -8.60 -3.23 22.41
C ALA A 29 -9.86 -2.95 23.26
N SER A 30 -9.75 -2.08 24.26
CA SER A 30 -10.85 -1.69 25.15
C SER A 30 -10.77 -0.22 25.59
N GLY A 31 -11.91 0.30 26.07
CA GLY A 31 -12.05 1.70 26.50
C GLY A 31 -12.26 2.70 25.36
N PHE A 32 -12.57 2.23 24.16
CA PHE A 32 -12.93 3.06 23.01
C PHE A 32 -14.46 3.20 22.94
N HIS A 33 -15.00 4.28 23.51
CA HIS A 33 -16.45 4.46 23.69
C HIS A 33 -17.18 5.00 22.45
N LYS A 34 -16.48 5.67 21.53
CA LYS A 34 -17.06 6.33 20.35
C LYS A 34 -16.33 6.04 19.04
N SER A 35 -15.37 5.12 19.06
CA SER A 35 -14.47 4.89 17.93
C SER A 35 -14.21 3.41 17.75
N ARG A 36 -14.10 2.99 16.50
CA ARG A 36 -13.59 1.67 16.12
C ARG A 36 -12.10 1.80 15.83
N VAL A 37 -11.38 0.69 15.96
CA VAL A 37 -9.95 0.60 15.66
C VAL A 37 -9.76 -0.27 14.43
N SER A 38 -8.83 0.07 13.55
CA SER A 38 -8.42 -0.79 12.44
C SER A 38 -6.92 -1.05 12.54
N LEU A 39 -6.49 -2.24 12.14
CA LEU A 39 -5.08 -2.52 11.91
C LEU A 39 -4.64 -1.93 10.56
N TRP A 40 -3.34 -1.69 10.44
CA TRP A 40 -2.69 -1.16 9.25
C TRP A 40 -1.35 -1.85 9.06
N ALA A 41 -1.04 -2.20 7.82
CA ALA A 41 0.29 -2.62 7.44
C ALA A 41 0.92 -1.55 6.54
N LEU A 42 2.14 -1.14 6.88
CA LEU A 42 2.85 -0.06 6.20
C LEU A 42 4.31 -0.45 5.97
N ALA A 43 4.83 -0.16 4.78
CA ALA A 43 6.25 -0.19 4.49
C ALA A 43 6.70 1.16 3.96
N GLN A 44 7.75 1.71 4.59
CA GLN A 44 8.42 2.90 4.10
C GLN A 44 9.35 2.51 2.94
N VAL A 45 9.27 3.25 1.84
CA VAL A 45 10.04 3.02 0.61
C VAL A 45 10.85 4.26 0.26
N TYR A 46 12.04 4.07 -0.30
CA TYR A 46 12.94 5.17 -0.64
C TYR A 46 13.03 5.34 -2.16
N PRO A 47 12.99 6.59 -2.67
CA PRO A 47 13.26 6.86 -4.08
C PRO A 47 14.58 6.20 -4.50
N GLY A 48 14.58 5.56 -5.68
CA GLY A 48 15.74 4.83 -6.18
C GLY A 48 16.83 5.73 -6.74
N ARG A 49 17.72 5.14 -7.54
CA ARG A 49 18.92 5.79 -8.11
C ARG A 49 18.66 7.16 -8.76
N ARG A 50 17.53 7.32 -9.45
CA ARG A 50 17.13 8.58 -10.12
C ARG A 50 16.33 9.54 -9.23
N ASN A 51 16.37 9.34 -7.91
CA ASN A 51 15.51 10.00 -6.94
C ASN A 51 14.01 9.79 -7.22
N THR A 52 13.67 8.65 -7.79
CA THR A 52 12.28 8.29 -8.13
C THR A 52 12.02 6.82 -7.83
N GLY A 53 10.77 6.53 -7.51
CA GLY A 53 10.19 5.20 -7.56
C GLY A 53 8.71 5.32 -7.90
N THR A 54 8.10 4.19 -8.21
CA THR A 54 6.68 4.15 -8.56
C THR A 54 5.95 3.17 -7.67
N VAL A 55 4.85 3.63 -7.10
CA VAL A 55 3.83 2.77 -6.53
C VAL A 55 2.83 2.38 -7.61
N VAL A 56 2.45 1.11 -7.63
CA VAL A 56 1.43 0.54 -8.50
C VAL A 56 0.39 -0.18 -7.64
N VAL A 57 -0.88 0.19 -7.84
CA VAL A 57 -2.03 -0.51 -7.25
C VAL A 57 -2.86 -1.11 -8.39
N PRO A 58 -2.97 -2.44 -8.48
CA PRO A 58 -3.86 -3.08 -9.45
C PRO A 58 -5.33 -2.83 -9.12
N VAL A 59 -6.12 -2.41 -10.10
CA VAL A 59 -7.52 -1.99 -9.92
C VAL A 59 -8.41 -2.51 -11.05
N LYS A 60 -9.73 -2.40 -10.86
CA LYS A 60 -10.72 -2.61 -11.94
C LYS A 60 -10.76 -1.40 -12.87
N ARG A 61 -11.35 -1.57 -14.06
CA ARG A 61 -11.58 -0.48 -15.02
C ARG A 61 -12.36 0.67 -14.40
N LYS A 62 -11.99 1.90 -14.79
CA LYS A 62 -12.61 3.16 -14.30
C LYS A 62 -12.49 3.36 -12.79
N ALA A 63 -11.44 2.80 -12.17
CA ALA A 63 -11.13 3.11 -10.78
C ALA A 63 -10.84 4.61 -10.62
N GLU A 64 -11.30 5.18 -9.52
CA GLU A 64 -11.16 6.60 -9.21
C GLU A 64 -10.25 6.76 -8.00
N PRO A 65 -9.03 7.30 -8.19
CA PRO A 65 -8.12 7.60 -7.10
C PRO A 65 -8.73 8.58 -6.08
N ILE A 66 -8.50 8.32 -4.79
CA ILE A 66 -8.78 9.25 -3.71
C ILE A 66 -7.56 10.14 -3.48
N HIS A 67 -7.81 11.43 -3.30
CA HIS A 67 -6.83 12.50 -3.19
C HIS A 67 -6.78 13.03 -1.75
N TYR A 68 -6.02 12.38 -0.87
CA TYR A 68 -6.11 12.59 0.58
C TYR A 68 -5.80 14.01 1.05
N PHE A 69 -4.81 14.65 0.45
CA PHE A 69 -4.35 16.00 0.84
C PHE A 69 -4.72 17.07 -0.19
N GLY A 70 -5.66 16.77 -1.08
CA GLY A 70 -6.02 17.59 -2.23
C GLY A 70 -5.54 16.95 -3.52
N LEU A 71 -5.92 17.55 -4.64
CA LEU A 71 -5.70 17.00 -5.98
C LEU A 71 -4.23 16.64 -6.21
N ILE A 72 -3.97 15.38 -6.56
CA ILE A 72 -2.63 14.92 -6.92
C ILE A 72 -2.34 15.40 -8.35
N PRO A 73 -1.19 16.05 -8.60
CA PRO A 73 -0.84 16.52 -9.94
C PRO A 73 -0.83 15.39 -10.98
N LYS A 74 -1.30 15.67 -12.20
CA LYS A 74 -1.42 14.68 -13.28
C LYS A 74 -0.10 14.04 -13.71
N ASN A 75 1.02 14.73 -13.51
CA ASN A 75 2.36 14.19 -13.77
C ASN A 75 2.86 13.26 -12.66
N ARG A 76 2.08 13.02 -11.61
CA ARG A 76 2.42 12.16 -10.47
C ARG A 76 1.46 11.00 -10.25
N LEU A 77 0.33 11.01 -10.96
CA LEU A 77 -0.73 10.01 -10.82
C LEU A 77 -1.29 9.66 -12.18
N LYS A 78 -1.28 8.37 -12.51
CA LYS A 78 -1.84 7.84 -13.75
C LYS A 78 -2.78 6.69 -13.43
N ALA A 79 -4.07 6.92 -13.62
CA ALA A 79 -5.07 5.87 -13.60
C ALA A 79 -5.21 5.27 -15.01
N THR A 80 -5.12 3.95 -15.10
CA THR A 80 -5.36 3.18 -16.32
C THR A 80 -6.59 2.28 -16.12
N ASP A 81 -6.89 1.46 -17.12
CA ASP A 81 -7.95 0.44 -17.01
C ASP A 81 -7.58 -0.72 -16.07
N TYR A 82 -6.32 -0.86 -15.67
CA TYR A 82 -5.79 -2.02 -14.95
C TYR A 82 -5.04 -1.69 -13.66
N HIS A 83 -4.50 -0.47 -13.56
CA HIS A 83 -3.73 -0.03 -12.39
C HIS A 83 -3.78 1.47 -12.19
N ILE A 84 -3.46 1.88 -10.97
CA ILE A 84 -3.08 3.25 -10.66
C ILE A 84 -1.58 3.26 -10.40
N ALA A 85 -0.84 4.09 -11.14
CA ALA A 85 0.56 4.39 -10.88
C ALA A 85 0.68 5.72 -10.14
N PHE A 86 1.58 5.78 -9.15
CA PHE A 86 1.82 6.95 -8.30
C PHE A 86 3.32 7.18 -8.09
N LEU A 87 3.79 8.40 -8.35
CA LEU A 87 5.21 8.76 -8.30
C LEU A 87 5.67 9.07 -6.87
N ILE A 88 6.74 8.40 -6.46
CA ILE A 88 7.47 8.64 -5.20
C ILE A 88 8.82 9.30 -5.52
N ASP A 89 9.03 10.52 -5.07
CA ASP A 89 10.28 11.27 -5.27
C ASP A 89 10.64 12.21 -4.10
N GLY A 90 9.78 12.32 -3.08
CA GLY A 90 10.00 13.21 -1.95
C GLY A 90 9.89 14.71 -2.27
N ASN A 91 9.39 15.09 -3.45
CA ASN A 91 9.33 16.50 -3.89
C ASN A 91 7.96 17.15 -3.73
N HIS A 92 6.92 16.40 -3.35
CA HIS A 92 5.55 16.92 -3.24
C HIS A 92 4.73 16.11 -2.23
N ILE A 93 4.23 16.78 -1.18
CA ILE A 93 3.39 16.14 -0.16
C ILE A 93 2.06 15.77 -0.80
N CYS A 94 1.83 14.48 -1.01
CA CYS A 94 0.57 13.98 -1.52
C CYS A 94 0.32 12.55 -1.08
N LYS A 95 -0.95 12.16 -0.98
CA LYS A 95 -1.35 10.81 -0.58
C LYS A 95 -2.46 10.29 -1.49
N LEU A 96 -2.19 9.14 -2.09
CA LEU A 96 -3.12 8.36 -2.90
C LEU A 96 -3.92 7.43 -2.00
N GLY A 97 -5.21 7.28 -2.29
CA GLY A 97 -6.03 6.18 -1.80
C GLY A 97 -6.76 5.46 -2.93
N VAL A 98 -7.08 4.19 -2.72
CA VAL A 98 -7.90 3.37 -3.62
C VAL A 98 -9.05 2.75 -2.84
N LYS A 99 -10.27 2.93 -3.35
CA LYS A 99 -11.51 2.41 -2.74
C LYS A 99 -11.50 0.88 -2.71
N PRO A 100 -12.03 0.23 -1.66
CA PRO A 100 -12.23 -1.23 -1.67
C PRO A 100 -13.07 -1.71 -2.87
N GLU A 101 -14.05 -0.93 -3.30
CA GLU A 101 -14.87 -1.26 -4.47
C GLU A 101 -14.07 -1.25 -5.77
N ASP A 102 -12.97 -0.50 -5.85
CA ASP A 102 -12.14 -0.37 -7.05
C ASP A 102 -11.01 -1.42 -7.13
N LEU A 103 -10.83 -2.21 -6.08
CA LEU A 103 -9.93 -3.36 -6.10
C LEU A 103 -10.44 -4.42 -7.07
N ARG A 104 -9.51 -5.18 -7.66
CA ARG A 104 -9.84 -6.22 -8.66
C ARG A 104 -10.70 -7.35 -8.08
N PHE A 105 -10.47 -7.69 -6.82
CA PHE A 105 -11.15 -8.76 -6.13
C PHE A 105 -11.61 -8.28 -4.76
N LYS A 106 -12.88 -8.50 -4.45
CA LYS A 106 -13.45 -8.11 -3.18
C LYS A 106 -12.75 -8.82 -2.01
N GLY A 107 -12.28 -8.05 -1.04
CA GLY A 107 -11.57 -8.58 0.14
C GLY A 107 -10.10 -8.91 -0.09
N TYR A 108 -9.58 -8.69 -1.31
CA TYR A 108 -8.16 -8.86 -1.62
C TYR A 108 -7.57 -7.54 -2.10
N ALA A 109 -6.41 -7.19 -1.58
CA ALA A 109 -5.66 -6.02 -1.99
C ALA A 109 -4.20 -6.40 -2.26
N SER A 110 -3.61 -5.73 -3.23
CA SER A 110 -2.18 -5.72 -3.42
C SER A 110 -1.69 -4.33 -3.81
N ILE A 111 -0.47 -4.02 -3.39
CA ILE A 111 0.24 -2.78 -3.71
C ILE A 111 1.70 -3.13 -3.93
N GLY A 112 2.32 -2.49 -4.90
CA GLY A 112 3.71 -2.71 -5.21
C GLY A 112 4.46 -1.40 -5.37
N TYR A 113 5.72 -1.41 -4.95
CA TYR A 113 6.69 -0.36 -5.18
C TYR A 113 7.78 -0.89 -6.09
N PHE A 114 8.19 -0.09 -7.06
CA PHE A 114 9.28 -0.35 -7.99
C PHE A 114 10.26 0.81 -7.98
N ALA A 115 11.56 0.53 -7.98
CA ALA A 115 12.60 1.53 -8.20
C ALA A 115 13.90 0.93 -8.77
N GLU A 116 14.68 1.75 -9.48
CA GLU A 116 16.06 1.42 -9.83
C GLU A 116 16.91 1.38 -8.55
N ALA A 117 17.75 0.34 -8.43
CA ALA A 117 18.56 0.13 -7.24
C ALA A 117 19.59 1.26 -7.09
N PRO A 118 19.65 1.95 -5.93
CA PRO A 118 20.61 3.04 -5.74
C PRO A 118 22.08 2.58 -5.72
N TRP A 119 22.32 1.29 -5.54
CA TRP A 119 23.65 0.68 -5.45
C TRP A 119 24.14 0.03 -6.75
N SER A 120 23.35 0.03 -7.83
CA SER A 120 23.70 -0.68 -9.07
C SER A 120 23.14 0.01 -10.31
N ASP A 121 23.88 -0.07 -11.40
CA ASP A 121 23.56 0.63 -12.65
C ASP A 121 22.56 -0.12 -13.53
N GLY A 122 22.42 -1.44 -13.32
CA GLY A 122 21.55 -2.31 -14.11
C GLY A 122 20.43 -2.97 -13.30
N ASP A 123 20.47 -2.87 -11.98
CA ASP A 123 19.49 -3.52 -11.12
C ASP A 123 18.33 -2.60 -10.75
N ALA A 124 17.19 -3.22 -10.56
CA ALA A 124 16.01 -2.65 -9.95
C ALA A 124 15.58 -3.54 -8.78
N PHE A 125 14.64 -3.04 -8.00
CA PHE A 125 14.00 -3.82 -6.95
C PHE A 125 12.52 -3.52 -6.88
N ILE A 126 11.78 -4.46 -6.32
CA ILE A 126 10.38 -4.27 -5.95
C ILE A 126 10.15 -4.65 -4.51
N ILE A 127 9.19 -3.96 -3.88
CA ILE A 127 8.61 -4.33 -2.59
C ILE A 127 7.11 -4.39 -2.81
N THR A 128 6.48 -5.52 -2.51
CA THR A 128 5.04 -5.71 -2.68
C THR A 128 4.40 -6.10 -1.36
N MET A 129 3.15 -5.71 -1.18
CA MET A 129 2.31 -6.15 -0.09
C MET A 129 1.00 -6.70 -0.66
N GLU A 130 0.55 -7.84 -0.15
CA GLU A 130 -0.75 -8.40 -0.51
C GLU A 130 -1.48 -8.98 0.70
N THR A 131 -2.81 -9.02 0.63
CA THR A 131 -3.67 -9.55 1.70
C THR A 131 -4.99 -10.08 1.14
N CYS A 132 -5.55 -11.09 1.80
CA CYS A 132 -6.93 -11.55 1.64
C CYS A 132 -7.87 -11.01 2.74
N CYS A 133 -7.41 -10.03 3.52
CA CYS A 133 -8.13 -9.39 4.61
C CYS A 133 -8.46 -7.93 4.31
N ALA A 134 -8.50 -7.51 3.05
CA ALA A 134 -8.79 -6.13 2.70
C ALA A 134 -10.26 -5.77 3.00
N PRO A 135 -10.57 -4.50 3.30
CA PRO A 135 -11.94 -4.00 3.32
C PRO A 135 -12.69 -4.36 2.05
N ARG A 136 -13.94 -4.77 2.21
CA ARG A 136 -14.83 -5.18 1.12
C ARG A 136 -15.71 -4.04 0.65
N PHE A 137 -15.95 -3.06 1.53
CA PHE A 137 -16.86 -1.95 1.32
C PHE A 137 -16.40 -0.71 2.10
N GLN A 138 -16.84 0.47 1.66
CA GLN A 138 -16.61 1.76 2.35
C GLN A 138 -16.87 1.75 3.86
N ALA A 139 -17.90 1.05 4.32
CA ALA A 139 -18.28 0.99 5.74
C ALA A 139 -17.25 0.27 6.62
N GLU A 140 -16.40 -0.58 6.03
CA GLU A 140 -15.32 -1.27 6.74
C GLU A 140 -14.07 -0.38 6.86
N CYS A 141 -13.99 0.70 6.08
CA CYS A 141 -12.89 1.64 6.13
C CYS A 141 -13.09 2.73 7.19
N LEU A 142 -12.02 3.04 7.92
CA LEU A 142 -12.04 4.07 8.97
C LEU A 142 -11.32 5.36 8.58
N ASP A 143 -10.35 5.29 7.68
CA ASP A 143 -9.54 6.45 7.33
C ASP A 143 -10.23 7.34 6.29
N VAL A 144 -10.25 8.64 6.57
CA VAL A 144 -10.92 9.64 5.73
C VAL A 144 -9.90 10.57 5.08
N ALA A 145 -10.17 10.99 3.86
CA ALA A 145 -9.36 11.99 3.19
C ALA A 145 -9.42 13.33 3.94
N LYS A 146 -8.27 13.95 4.23
CA LYS A 146 -8.23 15.27 4.88
C LYS A 146 -8.90 16.34 4.02
N ALA A 147 -8.75 16.25 2.71
CA ALA A 147 -9.34 17.20 1.76
C ALA A 147 -10.85 17.00 1.55
N ASP A 148 -11.37 15.80 1.83
CA ASP A 148 -12.80 15.48 1.72
C ASP A 148 -13.20 14.43 2.77
N PRO A 149 -13.46 14.84 4.03
CA PRO A 149 -13.75 13.91 5.12
C PRO A 149 -15.07 13.13 4.97
N GLU A 150 -16.01 13.67 4.19
CA GLU A 150 -17.31 13.05 3.90
C GLU A 150 -17.26 12.16 2.65
N GLY A 151 -16.12 12.17 1.94
CA GLY A 151 -15.90 11.44 0.72
C GLY A 151 -15.61 9.95 0.92
N ALA A 152 -15.15 9.33 -0.17
CA ALA A 152 -14.75 7.94 -0.15
C ALA A 152 -13.47 7.71 0.65
N LYS A 153 -13.38 6.52 1.25
CA LYS A 153 -12.27 6.02 2.05
C LYS A 153 -11.52 4.94 1.30
N ALA A 154 -10.24 4.82 1.63
CA ALA A 154 -9.35 3.89 0.93
C ALA A 154 -9.13 2.59 1.71
N ALA A 155 -8.90 1.51 0.96
CA ALA A 155 -8.41 0.23 1.48
C ALA A 155 -6.89 0.07 1.22
N VAL A 156 -6.39 0.70 0.16
CA VAL A 156 -4.98 0.72 -0.21
C VAL A 156 -4.56 2.17 -0.33
N GLN A 157 -3.42 2.53 0.25
CA GLN A 157 -2.94 3.90 0.26
C GLN A 157 -1.45 3.97 -0.07
N SER A 158 -1.02 5.15 -0.47
CA SER A 158 0.39 5.46 -0.61
C SER A 158 0.66 6.93 -0.40
N TYR A 159 1.67 7.22 0.40
CA TYR A 159 2.14 8.57 0.69
C TYR A 159 3.44 8.87 -0.07
N ASN A 160 3.57 10.09 -0.60
CA ASN A 160 4.84 10.66 -1.04
C ASN A 160 5.19 11.82 -0.12
N SER A 161 6.37 11.77 0.50
CA SER A 161 6.86 12.89 1.29
C SER A 161 7.16 14.11 0.39
N GLY A 162 7.27 15.29 0.99
CA GLY A 162 7.51 16.52 0.25
C GLY A 162 8.21 17.59 1.10
N PRO A 163 8.63 18.68 0.46
CA PRO A 163 10.05 18.90 0.16
C PRO A 163 10.78 19.64 1.28
N ASN A 164 10.33 19.48 2.53
CA ASN A 164 11.02 20.06 3.68
C ASN A 164 12.45 19.53 3.69
N ALA A 165 13.42 20.43 3.45
CA ALA A 165 14.83 20.09 3.28
C ALA A 165 15.46 19.41 4.51
N GLU A 166 14.79 19.52 5.67
CA GLU A 166 15.17 18.87 6.93
C GLU A 166 14.68 17.40 7.01
N TRP A 167 13.79 16.96 6.11
CA TRP A 167 13.07 15.70 6.23
C TRP A 167 13.58 14.70 5.19
N LEU A 168 13.63 13.43 5.60
CA LEU A 168 13.97 12.32 4.72
C LEU A 168 12.99 12.24 3.54
N LYS A 169 13.51 12.06 2.32
CA LYS A 169 12.68 11.79 1.14
C LYS A 169 12.31 10.31 1.13
N PHE A 170 11.03 10.03 1.22
CA PHE A 170 10.49 8.67 1.24
C PHE A 170 9.05 8.65 0.69
N GLY A 171 8.56 7.46 0.43
CA GLY A 171 7.14 7.20 0.30
C GLY A 171 6.72 6.05 1.20
N GLU A 172 5.44 5.73 1.15
CA GLU A 172 4.86 4.61 1.89
C GLU A 172 3.95 3.81 0.97
N ILE A 173 3.90 2.49 1.18
CA ILE A 173 2.84 1.62 0.66
C ILE A 173 2.05 1.06 1.84
N GLU A 174 0.73 1.11 1.74
CA GLU A 174 -0.15 0.92 2.90
C GLU A 174 -1.34 0.03 2.55
N LEU A 175 -1.61 -0.93 3.44
CA LEU A 175 -2.84 -1.71 3.46
C LEU A 175 -3.61 -1.37 4.73
N GLN A 176 -4.82 -0.84 4.56
CA GLN A 176 -5.75 -0.67 5.65
C GLN A 176 -6.60 -1.94 5.77
N PHE A 177 -6.84 -2.41 6.99
CA PHE A 177 -7.74 -3.54 7.25
C PHE A 177 -9.13 -3.09 7.75
N PRO A 178 -10.15 -3.98 7.72
CA PRO A 178 -11.47 -3.67 8.25
C PRO A 178 -11.43 -3.19 9.71
N ALA A 179 -12.40 -2.36 10.06
CA ALA A 179 -12.69 -2.02 11.45
C ALA A 179 -12.85 -3.29 12.31
N SER A 180 -12.16 -3.33 13.44
CA SER A 180 -12.21 -4.41 14.44
C SER A 180 -13.63 -4.75 14.86
N THR A 181 -13.98 -6.01 15.09
CA THR A 181 -15.29 -6.41 15.61
C THR A 181 -15.47 -5.99 17.07
N LEU A 182 -16.62 -5.42 17.44
CA LEU A 182 -16.93 -4.95 18.81
C LEU A 182 -17.90 -5.92 19.51
N ILE A 183 -17.51 -6.46 20.67
CA ILE A 183 -18.31 -7.34 21.53
C ILE A 183 -18.10 -6.89 22.98
N ASP A 184 -19.18 -6.54 23.69
CA ASP A 184 -19.16 -6.17 25.12
C ASP A 184 -18.09 -5.12 25.50
N GLY A 185 -17.88 -4.12 24.64
CA GLY A 185 -16.89 -3.05 24.87
C GLY A 185 -15.44 -3.45 24.55
N LEU A 186 -15.21 -4.68 24.08
CA LEU A 186 -13.94 -5.20 23.59
C LEU A 186 -13.92 -5.24 22.05
N GLN A 187 -12.83 -4.79 21.46
CA GLN A 187 -12.62 -4.76 20.03
C GLN A 187 -11.55 -5.77 19.62
N PHE A 188 -11.84 -6.57 18.59
CA PHE A 188 -10.97 -7.65 18.11
C PHE A 188 -10.72 -7.53 16.61
N SER A 189 -9.49 -7.77 16.17
CA SER A 189 -9.19 -7.93 14.75
C SER A 189 -8.09 -8.95 14.56
N THR A 190 -8.19 -9.80 13.53
CA THR A 190 -7.09 -10.67 13.11
C THR A 190 -6.95 -10.55 11.61
N VAL A 191 -5.74 -10.25 11.16
CA VAL A 191 -5.44 -9.99 9.75
C VAL A 191 -4.17 -10.74 9.36
N SER A 192 -4.04 -11.04 8.07
CA SER A 192 -2.81 -11.57 7.51
C SER A 192 -2.44 -10.84 6.24
N TYR A 193 -1.13 -10.68 6.02
CA TYR A 193 -0.60 -10.08 4.80
C TYR A 193 0.80 -10.63 4.55
N THR A 194 1.24 -10.52 3.31
CA THR A 194 2.59 -10.91 2.89
C THR A 194 3.30 -9.71 2.32
N VAL A 195 4.54 -9.49 2.74
CA VAL A 195 5.48 -8.56 2.11
C VAL A 195 6.46 -9.37 1.29
N LYS A 196 6.68 -9.03 0.02
CA LYS A 196 7.71 -9.68 -0.81
C LYS A 196 8.68 -8.66 -1.36
N ALA A 197 9.95 -9.00 -1.39
CA ALA A 197 11.01 -8.18 -1.98
C ALA A 197 11.81 -8.99 -3.00
N TYR A 198 12.17 -8.34 -4.11
CA TYR A 198 12.96 -8.93 -5.19
C TYR A 198 13.97 -7.91 -5.68
N VAL A 199 15.15 -8.37 -6.12
CA VAL A 199 16.21 -7.55 -6.72
C VAL A 199 16.82 -8.28 -7.92
N GLY A 200 17.20 -7.53 -8.95
CA GLY A 200 17.85 -8.07 -10.14
C GLY A 200 17.78 -7.08 -11.31
N SER A 201 18.15 -7.54 -12.50
CA SER A 201 18.13 -6.70 -13.70
C SER A 201 16.75 -6.07 -13.93
N LEU A 202 16.73 -4.84 -14.45
CA LEU A 202 15.49 -4.09 -14.75
C LEU A 202 14.42 -4.94 -15.45
N GLU A 203 14.77 -5.65 -16.52
CA GLU A 203 13.84 -6.48 -17.30
C GLU A 203 13.17 -7.56 -16.44
N LYS A 204 13.99 -8.41 -15.78
CA LYS A 204 13.50 -9.46 -14.88
C LYS A 204 12.62 -8.91 -13.75
N ILE A 205 12.96 -7.75 -13.21
CA ILE A 205 12.20 -7.16 -12.11
C ILE A 205 10.86 -6.61 -12.59
N LEU A 206 10.79 -6.02 -13.79
CA LEU A 206 9.52 -5.60 -14.38
C LEU A 206 8.61 -6.80 -14.69
N GLU A 207 9.18 -7.91 -15.17
CA GLU A 207 8.45 -9.18 -15.36
C GLU A 207 7.92 -9.71 -14.03
N LYS A 208 8.79 -9.83 -13.02
CA LYS A 208 8.41 -10.28 -11.68
C LYS A 208 7.35 -9.38 -11.05
N PHE A 209 7.41 -8.08 -11.30
CA PHE A 209 6.44 -7.13 -10.78
C PHE A 209 5.03 -7.37 -11.33
N ARG A 210 4.93 -7.63 -12.65
CA ARG A 210 3.66 -8.00 -13.31
C ARG A 210 3.13 -9.34 -12.81
N GLU A 211 4.02 -10.31 -12.59
CA GLU A 211 3.66 -11.63 -12.06
C GLU A 211 3.10 -11.53 -10.63
N VAL A 212 3.83 -10.91 -9.72
CA VAL A 212 3.46 -10.80 -8.30
C VAL A 212 2.21 -9.95 -8.12
N LEU A 213 2.08 -8.86 -8.88
CA LEU A 213 0.86 -8.06 -8.91
C LEU A 213 -0.23 -8.65 -9.82
N LYS A 214 -0.01 -9.82 -10.45
CA LYS A 214 -0.97 -10.56 -11.28
C LYS A 214 -1.58 -9.71 -12.40
N SER A 215 -0.80 -8.85 -13.07
CA SER A 215 -1.30 -7.98 -14.13
C SER A 215 -0.22 -7.68 -15.17
N PRO A 216 -0.36 -8.16 -16.42
CA PRO A 216 0.65 -7.98 -17.47
C PRO A 216 0.79 -6.52 -17.92
N ASP A 217 -0.28 -5.74 -17.83
CA ASP A 217 -0.35 -4.34 -18.30
C ASP A 217 0.14 -3.33 -17.25
N ILE A 218 0.90 -3.77 -16.25
CA ILE A 218 1.51 -2.88 -15.25
C ILE A 218 2.73 -2.20 -15.84
N TYR A 219 2.72 -0.87 -15.74
CA TYR A 219 3.82 0.00 -16.13
C TYR A 219 4.08 1.02 -15.01
N PRO A 220 5.30 1.03 -14.45
CA PRO A 220 5.76 2.13 -13.60
C PRO A 220 5.72 3.48 -14.31
N PHE A 221 5.85 4.59 -13.57
CA PHE A 221 6.22 5.86 -14.18
C PHE A 221 7.63 5.72 -14.76
N GLN A 222 7.76 6.00 -16.05
CA GLN A 222 9.03 6.16 -16.75
C GLN A 222 9.33 7.64 -16.91
#